data_AF-A0A8J4U1U2-F1
#
_entry.id   AF-A0A8J4U1U2-F1
#
_cell.length_a   1.000
_cell.length_b   1.000
_cell.length_c   1.000
_cell.angle_alpha   90.00
_cell.angle_beta   90.00
_cell.angle_gamma   90.00
#
_symmetry.space_group_name_H-M   'P 1'
#
loop_
_entity.id
_entity.type
_entity.pdbx_description
1 polymer ?
#
loop_
_entity_poly.entity_id
_entity_poly.type
_entity_poly.pdbx_seq_one_letter_code
_entity_poly.pdbx_strand_id
1 'polypeptide(L)'
;MSPGSVGVILFVWASVLSAVLCSELKVRVRLADGRITEELLEADSERDSITLEYRQADGTLITFVADFKQDVKIFRALILGELERGQSQYQALCFITRLSHNEIISSESMARLRQKNPHTIRTAEDKRATETYSMSIAVNVTLAWQLSALVYNTCSVARDAVYTREADMRHWLAT
;
A
#
# COMPACT_ATOMS: atom_id res chain seq x y z
N MET A 1 -12.43 38.77 -37.57
CA MET A 1 -11.87 37.99 -36.45
C MET A 1 -13.02 37.38 -35.67
N SER A 2 -13.09 36.05 -35.56
CA SER A 2 -14.18 35.32 -34.87
C SER A 2 -13.86 35.18 -33.38
N PRO A 3 -14.80 35.48 -32.44
CA PRO A 3 -14.56 35.40 -31.00
C PRO A 3 -14.51 33.96 -30.44
N GLY A 4 -14.82 32.95 -31.26
CA GLY A 4 -15.01 31.56 -30.80
C GLY A 4 -13.73 30.77 -30.53
N SER A 5 -12.56 31.21 -31.01
CA SER A 5 -11.33 30.40 -30.92
C SER A 5 -10.59 30.48 -29.59
N VAL A 6 -10.80 31.53 -28.78
CA VAL A 6 -10.03 31.72 -27.53
C VAL A 6 -10.55 30.84 -26.40
N GLY A 7 -11.87 30.60 -26.33
CA GLY A 7 -12.48 29.77 -25.29
C GLY A 7 -12.15 28.28 -25.40
N VAL A 8 -11.98 27.77 -26.63
CA VAL A 8 -11.71 26.33 -26.85
C VAL A 8 -10.26 25.97 -26.48
N ILE A 9 -9.31 26.89 -26.68
CA ILE A 9 -7.88 26.64 -26.39
C ILE A 9 -7.64 26.58 -24.87
N LEU A 10 -8.34 27.39 -24.07
CA LEU A 10 -8.22 27.39 -22.62
C LEU A 10 -8.77 26.12 -21.96
N PHE A 11 -9.82 25.52 -22.51
CA PHE A 11 -10.37 24.26 -21.99
C PHE A 11 -9.50 23.05 -22.31
N VAL A 12 -8.82 23.03 -23.46
CA VAL A 12 -7.96 21.89 -23.84
C VAL A 12 -6.67 21.85 -23.01
N TRP A 13 -6.14 22.99 -22.57
CA TRP A 13 -4.97 23.04 -21.69
C TRP A 13 -5.27 22.62 -20.24
N ALA A 14 -6.50 22.79 -19.76
CA ALA A 14 -6.91 22.31 -18.45
C ALA A 14 -7.04 20.78 -18.38
N SER A 15 -7.36 20.13 -19.51
CA SER A 15 -7.57 18.68 -19.59
C SER A 15 -6.27 17.87 -19.63
N VAL A 16 -5.13 18.48 -19.99
CA VAL A 16 -3.83 17.79 -20.08
C VAL A 16 -3.09 17.79 -18.73
N LEU A 17 -3.50 18.64 -17.78
CA LEU A 17 -2.83 18.76 -16.48
C LEU A 17 -3.26 17.72 -15.43
N SER A 18 -4.17 16.82 -15.76
CA SER A 18 -4.72 15.82 -14.82
C SER A 18 -4.30 14.39 -15.14
N ALA A 19 -3.18 14.19 -15.84
CA ALA A 19 -2.49 12.90 -15.82
C ALA A 19 -1.85 12.73 -14.44
N VAL A 20 -2.69 12.36 -13.46
CA VAL A 20 -2.28 11.93 -12.13
C VAL A 20 -1.14 10.93 -12.30
N LEU A 21 0.03 11.21 -11.70
CA LEU A 21 1.27 10.43 -11.78
C LEU A 21 1.19 9.07 -11.07
N CYS A 22 -0.01 8.48 -10.96
CA CYS A 22 -0.19 7.13 -10.46
C CYS A 22 0.32 6.14 -11.49
N SER A 23 1.25 5.28 -11.08
CA SER A 23 1.84 4.22 -11.89
C SER A 23 1.48 2.87 -11.30
N GLU A 24 0.93 1.97 -12.11
CA GLU A 24 0.56 0.61 -11.73
C GLU A 24 1.47 -0.41 -12.42
N LEU A 25 1.91 -1.44 -11.69
CA LEU A 25 2.78 -2.50 -12.18
C LEU A 25 2.36 -3.87 -11.63
N LYS A 26 1.98 -4.81 -12.51
CA LYS A 26 1.57 -6.18 -12.13
C LYS A 26 2.67 -7.19 -12.36
N VAL A 27 3.38 -7.60 -11.32
CA VAL A 27 4.56 -8.47 -11.44
C VAL A 27 4.20 -9.90 -11.08
N ARG A 28 4.58 -10.87 -11.93
CA ARG A 28 4.52 -12.29 -11.55
C ARG A 28 5.77 -12.69 -10.80
N VAL A 29 5.64 -13.18 -9.58
CA VAL A 29 6.74 -13.52 -8.69
C VAL A 29 6.72 -15.01 -8.35
N ARG A 30 7.88 -15.64 -8.36
CA ARG A 30 8.07 -17.00 -7.83
C ARG A 30 8.42 -16.92 -6.35
N LEU A 31 7.54 -17.46 -5.51
CA LEU A 31 7.71 -17.57 -4.07
C LEU A 31 8.73 -18.66 -3.71
N ALA A 32 9.17 -18.66 -2.45
CA ALA A 32 10.17 -19.60 -1.94
C ALA A 32 9.71 -21.08 -1.99
N ASP A 33 8.41 -21.32 -1.98
CA ASP A 33 7.80 -22.65 -2.13
C ASP A 33 7.63 -23.08 -3.60
N GLY A 34 8.14 -22.28 -4.56
CA GLY A 34 8.08 -22.54 -5.99
C GLY A 34 6.77 -22.10 -6.66
N ARG A 35 5.76 -21.67 -5.91
CA ARG A 35 4.49 -21.18 -6.48
C ARG A 35 4.71 -19.82 -7.16
N ILE A 36 3.89 -19.54 -8.17
CA ILE A 36 3.89 -18.27 -8.88
C ILE A 36 2.65 -17.50 -8.46
N THR A 37 2.84 -16.27 -8.02
CA THR A 37 1.76 -15.34 -7.65
C THR A 37 1.88 -14.04 -8.45
N GLU A 38 0.80 -13.28 -8.51
CA GLU A 38 0.80 -11.92 -9.05
C GLU A 38 0.83 -10.93 -7.88
N GLU A 39 1.71 -9.94 -7.98
CA GLU A 39 1.86 -8.83 -7.06
C GLU A 39 1.51 -7.54 -7.80
N LEU A 40 0.62 -6.74 -7.23
CA LEU A 40 0.24 -5.42 -7.73
C LEU A 40 1.07 -4.37 -6.99
N LEU A 41 1.85 -3.58 -7.71
CA LEU A 41 2.61 -2.46 -7.17
C LEU A 41 2.05 -1.16 -7.75
N GLU A 42 1.61 -0.27 -6.89
CA GLU A 42 1.12 1.05 -7.25
C GLU A 42 1.99 2.11 -6.57
N ALA A 43 2.29 3.17 -7.30
CA ALA A 43 3.02 4.31 -6.77
C ALA A 43 2.26 5.60 -7.07
N ASP A 44 2.10 6.43 -6.05
CA ASP A 44 1.58 7.78 -6.15
C ASP A 44 2.70 8.74 -5.77
N SER A 45 3.33 9.35 -6.79
CA SER A 45 4.43 10.30 -6.59
C SER A 45 3.97 11.65 -6.03
N GLU A 46 2.68 12.00 -6.14
CA GLU A 46 2.14 13.24 -5.59
C GLU A 46 1.90 13.10 -4.09
N ARG A 47 1.33 11.98 -3.67
CA ARG A 47 1.14 11.64 -2.26
C ARG A 47 2.40 11.13 -1.58
N ASP A 48 3.45 10.88 -2.36
CA ASP A 48 4.68 10.21 -1.95
C ASP A 48 4.39 8.91 -1.20
N SER A 49 3.73 7.99 -1.88
CA SER A 49 3.32 6.71 -1.31
C SER A 49 3.40 5.54 -2.30
N ILE A 50 3.52 4.33 -1.76
CA ILE A 50 3.49 3.07 -2.51
C ILE A 50 2.49 2.13 -1.87
N THR A 51 1.75 1.40 -2.70
CA THR A 51 0.91 0.27 -2.31
C THR A 51 1.42 -1.01 -2.98
N LEU A 52 1.59 -2.08 -2.21
CA LEU A 52 1.87 -3.43 -2.69
C LEU A 52 0.76 -4.37 -2.23
N GLU A 53 0.11 -5.05 -3.17
CA GLU A 53 -0.89 -6.07 -2.87
C GLU A 53 -0.50 -7.43 -3.42
N TYR A 54 -0.61 -8.47 -2.59
CA TYR A 54 -0.36 -9.84 -3.00
C TYR A 54 -1.18 -10.84 -2.19
N ARG A 55 -1.40 -12.03 -2.76
CA ARG A 55 -2.13 -13.11 -2.10
C ARG A 55 -1.17 -14.21 -1.60
N GLN A 56 -1.34 -14.60 -0.35
CA GLN A 56 -0.65 -15.72 0.27
C GLN A 56 -1.26 -17.08 -0.13
N ALA A 57 -0.61 -18.17 0.28
CA ALA A 57 -1.01 -19.55 -0.06
C ALA A 57 -2.38 -19.95 0.44
N ASP A 58 -2.69 -19.51 1.64
CA ASP A 58 -3.94 -19.72 2.37
C ASP A 58 -5.09 -18.83 1.86
N GLY A 59 -4.84 -17.99 0.83
CA GLY A 59 -5.81 -17.06 0.29
C GLY A 59 -5.82 -15.69 0.99
N THR A 60 -5.08 -15.51 2.08
CA THR A 60 -4.95 -14.23 2.78
C THR A 60 -4.43 -13.16 1.83
N LEU A 61 -5.16 -12.06 1.70
CA LEU A 61 -4.73 -10.89 0.92
C LEU A 61 -3.94 -9.95 1.82
N ILE A 62 -2.69 -9.67 1.43
CA ILE A 62 -1.83 -8.71 2.10
C ILE A 62 -1.81 -7.42 1.28
N THR A 63 -2.03 -6.31 1.96
CA THR A 63 -1.86 -4.96 1.42
C THR A 63 -0.83 -4.25 2.29
N PHE A 64 0.28 -3.88 1.67
CA PHE A 64 1.33 -3.06 2.26
C PHE A 64 1.22 -1.65 1.71
N VAL A 65 1.26 -0.65 2.58
CA VAL A 65 1.31 0.76 2.18
C VAL A 65 2.48 1.43 2.87
N ALA A 66 3.32 2.12 2.09
CA ALA A 66 4.36 3.02 2.59
C ALA A 66 3.93 4.46 2.30
N ASP A 67 3.72 5.25 3.35
CA ASP A 67 3.56 6.71 3.29
C ASP A 67 4.89 7.35 3.68
N PHE A 68 5.67 7.76 2.67
CA PHE A 68 6.97 8.37 2.90
C PHE A 68 6.84 9.79 3.46
N LYS A 69 5.75 10.49 3.18
CA LYS A 69 5.52 11.85 3.66
C LYS A 69 5.33 11.91 5.17
N GLN A 70 4.71 10.87 5.75
CA GLN A 70 4.45 10.77 7.18
C GLN A 70 5.37 9.77 7.90
N ASP A 71 6.30 9.12 7.19
CA ASP A 71 7.11 8.01 7.69
C ASP A 71 6.25 6.89 8.32
N VAL A 72 5.12 6.55 7.68
CA VAL A 72 4.19 5.52 8.16
C VAL A 72 4.17 4.31 7.23
N LYS A 73 4.25 3.12 7.83
CA LYS A 73 4.14 1.82 7.17
C LYS A 73 2.91 1.08 7.68
N ILE A 74 2.07 0.63 6.76
CA ILE A 74 0.81 -0.06 7.06
C ILE A 74 0.85 -1.46 6.44
N PHE A 75 0.53 -2.47 7.23
CA PHE A 75 0.23 -3.82 6.75
C PHE A 75 -1.21 -4.17 7.08
N ARG A 76 -2.01 -4.47 6.07
CA ARG A 76 -3.33 -5.04 6.24
C ARG A 76 -3.32 -6.50 5.80
N ALA A 77 -3.82 -7.38 6.65
CA ALA A 77 -4.10 -8.76 6.30
C ALA A 77 -5.62 -8.97 6.27
N LEU A 78 -6.15 -9.37 5.12
CA LEU A 78 -7.54 -9.82 4.97
C LEU A 78 -7.53 -11.34 4.85
N ILE A 79 -7.92 -11.99 5.93
CA ILE A 79 -7.93 -13.44 6.12
C ILE A 79 -9.33 -13.94 5.81
N LEU A 80 -9.46 -14.92 4.92
CA LEU A 80 -10.75 -15.51 4.58
C LEU A 80 -11.24 -16.38 5.74
N GLY A 81 -12.52 -16.24 6.10
CA GLY A 81 -13.13 -17.08 7.13
C GLY A 81 -13.78 -18.33 6.55
N GLU A 82 -13.99 -19.32 7.42
CA GLU A 82 -14.61 -20.59 7.09
C GLU A 82 -16.14 -20.51 7.29
N LEU A 83 -16.88 -20.10 6.25
CA LEU A 83 -18.34 -19.96 6.31
C LEU A 83 -19.06 -21.26 6.72
N GLU A 84 -18.55 -22.42 6.28
CA GLU A 84 -19.06 -23.74 6.65
C GLU A 84 -18.96 -24.04 8.16
N ARG A 85 -18.14 -23.27 8.87
CA ARG A 85 -17.98 -23.36 10.33
C ARG A 85 -18.63 -22.18 11.06
N GLY A 86 -19.46 -21.39 10.36
CA GLY A 86 -20.16 -20.24 10.91
C GLY A 86 -19.27 -19.02 11.17
N GLN A 87 -18.08 -18.96 10.58
CA GLN A 87 -17.23 -17.76 10.67
C GLN A 87 -17.77 -16.65 9.75
N SER A 88 -17.30 -15.41 9.97
CA SER A 88 -17.54 -14.31 9.02
C SER A 88 -16.84 -14.60 7.69
N GLN A 89 -17.27 -13.91 6.61
CA GLN A 89 -16.64 -14.06 5.29
C GLN A 89 -15.12 -13.79 5.32
N TYR A 90 -14.71 -12.83 6.13
CA TYR A 90 -13.31 -12.50 6.36
C TYR A 90 -13.10 -11.90 7.75
N GLN A 91 -11.84 -11.90 8.17
CA GLN A 91 -11.30 -11.10 9.26
C GLN A 91 -10.21 -10.19 8.69
N ALA A 92 -10.27 -8.90 8.99
CA ALA A 92 -9.22 -7.96 8.63
C ALA A 92 -8.43 -7.55 9.87
N LEU A 93 -7.10 -7.58 9.75
CA LEU A 93 -6.15 -7.07 10.73
C LEU A 93 -5.37 -5.92 10.07
N CYS A 94 -5.11 -4.85 10.80
CA CYS A 94 -4.24 -3.77 10.31
C CYS A 94 -3.13 -3.48 11.33
N PHE A 95 -1.92 -3.34 10.84
CA PHE A 95 -0.73 -3.06 11.64
C PHE A 95 -0.07 -1.79 11.12
N ILE A 96 0.13 -0.83 12.01
CA ILE A 96 0.69 0.48 11.67
C ILE A 96 2.01 0.62 12.42
N THR A 97 3.08 0.94 11.71
CA THR A 97 4.42 1.12 12.28
C THR A 97 5.11 2.28 11.61
N ARG A 98 6.23 2.74 12.17
CA ARG A 98 7.09 3.70 11.48
C ARG A 98 7.76 3.05 10.26
N LEU A 99 7.77 3.76 9.14
CA LEU A 99 8.53 3.38 7.96
C LEU A 99 10.03 3.63 8.22
N SER A 100 10.85 2.60 8.03
CA SER A 100 12.30 2.74 8.18
C SER A 100 12.94 3.14 6.85
N HIS A 101 14.03 3.92 6.92
CA HIS A 101 14.82 4.23 5.74
C HIS A 101 15.34 2.94 5.07
N ASN A 102 15.34 2.92 3.74
CA ASN A 102 15.82 1.80 2.91
C ASN A 102 15.05 0.47 3.06
N GLU A 103 13.85 0.50 3.64
CA GLU A 103 12.99 -0.68 3.69
C GLU A 103 12.44 -1.02 2.29
N ILE A 104 12.07 0.01 1.52
CA ILE A 104 11.54 -0.06 0.17
C ILE A 104 12.05 1.12 -0.67
N ILE A 105 12.10 0.96 -2.00
CA ILE A 105 12.44 2.04 -2.94
C ILE A 105 11.41 3.18 -2.86
N SER A 106 11.81 4.41 -3.19
CA SER A 106 10.90 5.57 -3.15
C SER A 106 9.74 5.46 -4.14
N SER A 107 8.65 6.20 -3.87
CA SER A 107 7.48 6.29 -4.75
C SER A 107 7.85 6.70 -6.19
N GLU A 108 8.76 7.67 -6.36
CA GLU A 108 9.26 8.10 -7.66
C GLU A 108 10.03 6.99 -8.40
N SER A 109 10.87 6.24 -7.67
CA SER A 109 11.61 5.11 -8.23
C SER A 109 10.66 4.00 -8.67
N MET A 110 9.65 3.71 -7.84
CA MET A 110 8.60 2.73 -8.13
C MET A 110 7.77 3.13 -9.34
N ALA A 111 7.37 4.41 -9.44
CA ALA A 111 6.56 4.93 -10.53
C ALA A 111 7.27 4.84 -11.89
N ARG A 112 8.60 4.96 -11.87
CA ARG A 112 9.45 4.83 -13.07
C ARG A 112 9.72 3.39 -13.48
N LEU A 113 9.41 2.39 -12.65
CA LEU A 113 9.57 1.00 -13.05
C LEU A 113 8.68 0.67 -14.25
N ARG A 114 9.27 0.00 -15.23
CA ARG A 114 8.56 -0.45 -16.44
C ARG A 114 8.84 -1.93 -16.67
N GLN A 115 7.78 -2.68 -16.97
CA GLN A 115 7.92 -4.07 -17.38
C GLN A 115 8.31 -4.15 -18.85
N LYS A 116 9.52 -4.65 -19.11
CA LYS A 116 9.94 -5.00 -20.48
C LYS A 116 9.18 -6.20 -21.03
N ASN A 117 8.83 -7.17 -20.17
CA ASN A 117 8.08 -8.36 -20.54
C ASN A 117 7.06 -8.68 -19.43
N PRO A 118 5.75 -8.52 -19.69
CA PRO A 118 4.70 -8.71 -18.69
C PRO A 118 4.55 -10.19 -18.28
N HIS A 119 5.06 -11.11 -19.08
CA HIS A 119 5.02 -12.55 -18.79
C HIS A 119 6.26 -13.06 -18.07
N THR A 120 7.28 -12.23 -17.82
CA THR A 120 8.45 -12.68 -17.06
C THR A 120 8.08 -12.97 -15.61
N ILE A 121 8.43 -14.17 -15.14
CA ILE A 121 8.35 -14.53 -13.72
C ILE A 121 9.63 -14.02 -13.06
N ARG A 122 9.48 -13.16 -12.06
CA ARG A 122 10.59 -12.61 -11.26
C ARG A 122 10.84 -13.45 -10.03
N THR A 123 12.10 -13.54 -9.65
CA THR A 123 12.54 -14.15 -8.39
C THR A 123 13.23 -13.05 -7.60
N ALA A 124 13.01 -12.99 -6.29
CA ALA A 124 13.69 -12.03 -5.44
C ALA A 124 15.21 -12.23 -5.57
N GLU A 125 15.94 -11.13 -5.81
CA GLU A 125 17.41 -11.14 -5.91
C GLU A 125 18.02 -11.45 -4.53
N ASP A 126 17.45 -10.83 -3.49
CA ASP A 126 17.84 -11.02 -2.09
C ASP A 126 16.72 -11.67 -1.29
N LYS A 127 17.10 -12.64 -0.43
CA LYS A 127 16.19 -13.27 0.53
C LYS A 127 16.49 -12.77 1.94
N ARG A 128 15.69 -11.82 2.42
CA ARG A 128 15.76 -11.34 3.80
C ARG A 128 15.18 -12.37 4.78
N ALA A 129 15.67 -12.35 6.02
CA ALA A 129 15.12 -13.17 7.10
C ALA A 129 13.73 -12.66 7.50
N THR A 130 12.90 -13.54 8.05
CA THR A 130 11.60 -13.16 8.60
C THR A 130 11.78 -12.21 9.78
N GLU A 131 11.15 -11.04 9.71
CA GLU A 131 11.08 -10.09 10.80
C GLU A 131 9.86 -10.38 11.69
N THR A 132 10.03 -10.27 13.01
CA THR A 132 8.95 -10.47 13.98
C THR A 132 8.64 -9.16 14.68
N TYR A 133 7.37 -8.75 14.65
CA TYR A 133 6.90 -7.52 15.30
C TYR A 133 5.92 -7.85 16.42
N SER A 134 6.09 -7.22 17.58
CA SER A 134 5.14 -7.30 18.70
C SER A 134 4.26 -6.05 18.72
N MET A 135 2.98 -6.20 18.38
CA MET A 135 2.02 -5.11 18.26
C MET A 135 1.20 -5.01 19.56
N SER A 136 1.64 -4.17 20.48
CA SER A 136 1.13 -4.14 21.87
C SER A 136 0.02 -3.13 22.12
N ILE A 137 -0.27 -2.24 21.18
CA ILE A 137 -1.22 -1.14 21.36
C ILE A 137 -2.33 -1.22 20.32
N ALA A 138 -3.59 -1.24 20.77
CA ALA A 138 -4.76 -1.09 19.91
C ALA A 138 -4.98 0.39 19.56
N VAL A 139 -5.35 0.65 18.31
CA VAL A 139 -5.49 2.00 17.75
C VAL A 139 -6.92 2.23 17.30
N ASN A 140 -7.49 3.38 17.66
CA ASN A 140 -8.74 3.84 17.09
C ASN A 140 -8.48 4.47 15.71
N VAL A 141 -8.93 3.81 14.64
CA VAL A 141 -8.70 4.24 13.25
C VAL A 141 -9.24 5.66 12.99
N THR A 142 -10.36 6.03 13.62
CA THR A 142 -10.98 7.35 13.48
C THR A 142 -10.17 8.47 14.14
N LEU A 143 -9.19 8.13 14.98
CA LEU A 143 -8.20 9.09 15.50
C LEU A 143 -6.88 9.01 14.72
N ALA A 144 -6.55 7.84 14.19
CA ALA A 144 -5.30 7.58 13.47
C ALA A 144 -5.19 8.27 12.09
N TRP A 145 -6.27 8.84 11.55
CA TRP A 145 -6.19 9.68 10.33
C TRP A 145 -5.24 10.87 10.48
N GLN A 146 -4.99 11.32 11.73
CA GLN A 146 -4.03 12.38 12.02
C GLN A 146 -2.59 11.96 11.75
N LEU A 147 -2.29 10.65 11.77
CA LEU A 147 -0.98 10.11 11.43
C LEU A 147 -0.77 10.07 9.91
N SER A 148 -1.78 9.61 9.18
CA SER A 148 -1.80 9.60 7.72
C SER A 148 -3.22 9.34 7.22
N ALA A 149 -3.63 10.05 6.17
CA ALA A 149 -4.90 9.80 5.50
C ALA A 149 -4.98 8.36 4.93
N LEU A 150 -3.84 7.74 4.61
CA LEU A 150 -3.77 6.38 4.08
C LEU A 150 -4.08 5.33 5.15
N VAL A 151 -3.89 5.65 6.43
CA VAL A 151 -4.28 4.76 7.55
C VAL A 151 -5.77 4.50 7.54
N TYR A 152 -6.59 5.54 7.46
CA TYR A 152 -8.04 5.38 7.48
C TYR A 152 -8.53 4.57 6.26
N ASN A 153 -8.05 4.93 5.07
CA ASN A 153 -8.43 4.26 3.82
C ASN A 153 -8.06 2.76 3.82
N THR A 154 -6.88 2.44 4.35
CA THR A 154 -6.37 1.06 4.36
C THR A 154 -6.99 0.24 5.50
N CYS A 155 -7.05 0.79 6.70
CA CYS A 155 -7.36 0.05 7.92
C CYS A 155 -8.84 0.07 8.34
N SER A 156 -9.70 0.91 7.76
CA SER A 156 -11.12 1.01 8.17
C SER A 156 -11.86 -0.33 8.17
N VAL A 157 -11.54 -1.23 7.24
CA VAL A 157 -12.11 -2.57 7.15
C VAL A 157 -11.78 -3.47 8.35
N ALA A 158 -10.65 -3.22 9.04
CA ALA A 158 -10.24 -3.96 10.22
C ALA A 158 -11.00 -3.55 11.49
N ARG A 159 -11.80 -2.47 11.44
CA ARG A 159 -12.60 -1.95 12.57
C ARG A 159 -11.72 -1.75 13.81
N ASP A 160 -11.90 -2.59 14.83
CA ASP A 160 -11.19 -2.51 16.11
C ASP A 160 -9.89 -3.34 16.14
N ALA A 161 -9.60 -4.11 15.09
CA ALA A 161 -8.41 -4.95 14.97
C ALA A 161 -7.25 -4.20 14.29
N VAL A 162 -6.95 -3.02 14.82
CA VAL A 162 -5.86 -2.16 14.35
C VAL A 162 -4.85 -1.96 15.46
N TYR A 163 -3.59 -2.26 15.17
CA TYR A 163 -2.54 -2.33 16.18
C TYR A 163 -1.27 -1.60 15.76
N THR A 164 -0.52 -1.14 16.74
CA THR A 164 0.80 -0.53 16.58
C THR A 164 1.76 -0.97 17.68
N ARG A 165 3.04 -0.58 17.56
CA ARG A 165 4.04 -0.79 18.59
C ARG A 165 4.04 0.38 19.57
N GLU A 166 4.28 0.09 20.84
CA GLU A 166 4.46 1.13 21.84
C GLU A 166 5.59 2.11 21.50
N ALA A 167 6.69 1.63 20.93
CA ALA A 167 7.80 2.47 20.50
C ALA A 167 7.40 3.47 19.40
N ASP A 168 6.58 3.04 18.43
CA ASP A 168 6.12 3.91 17.34
C ASP A 168 5.13 4.96 17.86
N MET A 169 4.20 4.56 18.72
CA MET A 169 3.26 5.50 19.35
C MET A 169 4.00 6.58 20.15
N ARG A 170 5.00 6.19 20.96
CA ARG A 170 5.81 7.15 21.73
C ARG A 170 6.58 8.11 20.82
N HIS A 171 7.05 7.63 19.68
CA HIS A 171 7.74 8.46 18.70
C HIS A 171 6.81 9.51 18.08
N TRP A 172 5.61 9.10 17.65
CA TRP A 172 4.64 10.03 17.06
C TRP A 172 4.09 11.05 18.06
N LEU A 173 3.98 10.70 19.35
CA LEU A 173 3.55 11.64 20.39
C LEU A 173 4.64 12.65 20.80
N ALA A 174 5.90 12.37 20.48
CA ALA A 174 7.04 13.22 20.81
C ALA A 174 7.44 14.19 19.69
N THR A 175 6.85 14.03 18.50
CA THR A 175 7.11 14.85 17.30
C THR A 175 6.00 15.90 17.16
#